data_AF-A0A3N1JGL0-F1
#
_entry.id   AF-A0A3N1JGL0-F1
#
_cell.length_a   1.000
_cell.length_b   1.000
_cell.length_c   1.000
_cell.angle_alpha   90.00
_cell.angle_beta   90.00
_cell.angle_gamma   90.00
#
_symmetry.space_group_name_H-M   'P 1'
#
loop_
_entity.id
_entity.type
_entity.pdbx_description
1 polymer ?
#
loop_
_entity_poly.entity_id
_entity_poly.type
_entity_poly.pdbx_seq_one_letter_code
_entity_poly.pdbx_strand_id
1 'polypeptide(L)' 'MDSNQAVSVHNRLADQLESLPGFVPEEPAYWRQGYRPHLTLGPAAAAGEGDRETSNCVVIVDIFDTDARILAAFNSRGAL' A
#
# COMPACT_ATOMS: atom_id res chain seq x y z
N MET A 1 3.49 -10.19 -6.33
CA MET A 1 3.73 -10.17 -4.86
C MET A 1 2.72 -11.11 -4.22
N ASP A 2 3.13 -12.03 -3.36
CA ASP A 2 2.14 -12.82 -2.60
C ASP A 2 1.57 -12.01 -1.42
N SER A 3 0.39 -12.40 -0.92
CA SER A 3 -0.28 -11.65 0.16
C SER A 3 0.56 -11.56 1.44
N ASN A 4 1.41 -12.55 1.72
CA ASN A 4 2.27 -12.55 2.90
C ASN A 4 3.39 -11.52 2.78
N GLN A 5 3.96 -11.36 1.59
CA GLN A 5 4.94 -10.34 1.29
C GLN A 5 4.32 -8.94 1.45
N ALA A 6 3.06 -8.74 1.06
CA ALA A 6 2.34 -7.47 1.27
C ALA A 6 2.14 -7.12 2.73
N VAL A 7 1.73 -8.08 3.55
CA VAL A 7 1.66 -7.89 5.00
C VAL A 7 3.03 -7.57 5.60
N SER A 8 4.09 -8.24 5.15
CA SER A 8 5.46 -7.99 5.63
C SER A 8 5.96 -6.58 5.30
N VAL A 9 5.74 -6.13 4.06
CA VAL A 9 6.10 -4.76 3.64
C VAL A 9 5.30 -3.72 4.41
N HIS A 10 3.98 -3.92 4.56
CA HIS A 10 3.13 -3.03 5.36
C HIS A 10 3.62 -2.92 6.81
N ASN A 11 3.91 -4.04 7.47
CA ASN A 11 4.35 -4.02 8.86
C ASN A 11 5.68 -3.28 9.06
N ARG A 12 6.65 -3.46 8.14
CA ARG A 12 7.92 -2.72 8.18
C ARG A 12 7.72 -1.21 7.99
N LEU A 13 6.83 -0.81 7.09
CA LEU A 13 6.48 0.59 6.91
C LEU A 13 5.79 1.15 8.16
N ALA A 14 4.87 0.39 8.75
CA ALA A 14 4.17 0.78 9.96
C ALA A 14 5.11 0.97 11.16
N ASP A 15 6.14 0.11 11.31
CA ASP A 15 7.19 0.29 12.32
C ASP A 15 7.90 1.64 12.19
N GLN A 16 8.19 2.05 10.96
CA GLN A 16 8.87 3.31 10.69
C GLN A 16 7.95 4.51 10.96
N LEU A 17 6.69 4.45 10.50
CA LEU A 17 5.74 5.55 10.64
C LEU A 17 5.34 5.78 12.09
N GLU A 18 5.09 4.72 12.85
CA GLU A 18 4.72 4.82 14.28
C GLU A 18 5.86 5.34 15.16
N SER A 19 7.10 5.28 14.69
CA SER A 19 8.23 5.92 15.38
C SER A 19 8.26 7.44 15.23
N LEU A 20 7.49 8.01 14.29
CA LEU A 20 7.47 9.45 14.02
C LEU A 20 6.60 10.19 15.05
N PRO A 21 7.09 11.32 15.61
CA PRO A 21 6.31 12.13 16.54
C PRO A 21 5.00 12.62 15.92
N GLY A 22 3.87 12.35 16.59
CA GLY A 22 2.55 12.83 16.17
C GLY A 22 1.87 12.00 15.07
N PHE A 23 2.47 10.88 14.64
CA PHE A 23 1.81 9.97 13.71
C PHE A 23 0.59 9.30 14.36
N VAL A 24 -0.53 9.30 13.65
CA VAL A 24 -1.76 8.58 14.01
C VAL A 24 -2.31 7.96 12.73
N PRO A 25 -2.58 6.64 12.69
CA PRO A 25 -3.22 6.02 11.54
C PRO A 25 -4.67 6.52 11.43
N GLU A 26 -5.10 6.84 10.21
CA GLU A 26 -6.45 7.33 9.93
C GLU A 26 -7.54 6.31 10.33
N GLU A 27 -7.27 5.03 10.04
CA GLU A 27 -8.17 3.92 10.32
C GLU A 27 -7.47 2.86 11.20
N PRO A 28 -7.40 3.07 12.53
CA PRO A 28 -6.64 2.19 13.42
C PRO A 28 -7.07 0.72 13.38
N ALA A 29 -8.35 0.44 13.12
CA ALA A 29 -8.89 -0.91 13.04
C ALA A 29 -8.40 -1.70 11.82
N TYR A 30 -7.97 -1.02 10.76
CA TYR A 30 -7.44 -1.61 9.52
C TYR A 30 -5.92 -1.49 9.41
N TRP A 31 -5.26 -1.02 10.47
CA TRP A 31 -3.81 -0.90 10.61
C TRP A 31 -3.23 -2.14 11.32
N ARG A 32 -1.93 -2.43 11.15
CA ARG A 32 -1.23 -3.58 11.77
C ARG A 32 -1.97 -4.91 11.58
N GLN A 33 -2.48 -5.51 12.67
CA GLN A 33 -3.18 -6.79 12.65
C GLN A 33 -4.50 -6.72 11.87
N GLY A 34 -5.06 -5.53 11.70
CA GLY A 34 -6.23 -5.26 10.87
C GLY A 34 -5.94 -5.21 9.37
N TYR A 35 -4.68 -5.03 8.97
CA TYR A 35 -4.33 -4.88 7.56
C TYR A 35 -4.67 -6.14 6.76
N ARG A 36 -5.42 -5.95 5.67
CA ARG A 36 -5.75 -6.98 4.70
C ARG A 36 -5.39 -6.43 3.32
N PRO A 37 -4.33 -6.91 2.65
CA PRO A 37 -3.98 -6.44 1.33
C PRO A 37 -5.13 -6.77 0.37
N HIS A 38 -5.68 -5.73 -0.27
CA HIS A 38 -6.80 -5.83 -1.19
C HIS A 38 -6.66 -4.77 -2.29
N LEU A 39 -7.41 -4.96 -3.37
CA LEU A 39 -7.56 -3.99 -4.45
C LEU A 39 -9.04 -3.63 -4.55
N THR A 40 -9.34 -2.33 -4.51
CA THR A 40 -10.68 -1.83 -4.82
C THR A 40 -10.86 -1.81 -6.33
N LEU A 41 -11.78 -2.62 -6.84
CA LEU A 41 -12.09 -2.67 -8.27
C LEU A 41 -13.09 -1.58 -8.64
N GLY A 42 -12.96 -1.07 -9.86
CA GLY A 42 -13.83 -0.04 -10.41
C GLY A 42 -13.72 0.00 -11.93
N PRO A 43 -14.38 0.95 -12.61
CA PRO A 43 -14.37 1.02 -14.08
C PRO A 43 -12.96 1.11 -14.69
N ALA A 44 -12.00 1.66 -13.94
CA ALA A 44 -10.60 1.81 -14.36
C ALA A 44 -9.69 0.63 -14.01
N ALA A 45 -10.16 -0.33 -13.20
CA ALA A 45 -9.35 -1.47 -12.74
C ALA A 45 -10.22 -2.73 -12.64
N ALA A 46 -9.93 -3.69 -13.51
CA ALA A 46 -10.54 -5.02 -13.51
C ALA A 46 -9.50 -6.08 -13.15
N ALA A 47 -9.93 -7.14 -12.46
CA ALA A 47 -9.12 -8.32 -12.18
C ALA A 47 -10.01 -9.57 -12.23
N GLY A 48 -9.51 -10.62 -12.86
CA GLY A 48 -10.08 -11.97 -12.86
C GLY A 48 -9.46 -12.86 -11.80
N GLU A 49 -10.12 -14.00 -11.51
CA GLU A 49 -9.56 -15.02 -10.63
C GLU A 49 -8.28 -15.61 -11.25
N GLY A 50 -7.22 -15.67 -10.45
CA GLY A 50 -5.91 -16.19 -10.89
C GLY A 50 -5.00 -15.15 -11.54
N ASP A 51 -5.49 -13.93 -11.79
CA ASP A 51 -4.66 -12.83 -12.30
C ASP A 51 -3.55 -12.49 -11.30
N ARG A 52 -2.37 -12.18 -11.85
CA ARG A 52 -1.19 -11.82 -11.07
C ARG A 52 -0.65 -10.48 -11.54
N GLU A 53 -0.60 -9.53 -10.61
CA GLU A 53 0.02 -8.23 -10.82
C GLU A 53 1.33 -8.14 -10.05
N THR A 54 2.30 -7.42 -10.62
CA THR A 54 3.59 -7.15 -9.97
C THR A 54 3.82 -5.65 -9.90
N SER A 55 3.69 -5.09 -8.69
CA SER A 55 4.08 -3.70 -8.44
C SER A 55 5.60 -3.59 -8.34
N ASN A 56 6.18 -2.75 -9.20
CA ASN A 56 7.60 -2.37 -9.14
C ASN A 56 7.80 -0.95 -8.57
N CYS A 57 6.73 -0.32 -8.11
CA CYS A 57 6.71 1.05 -7.64
C CYS A 57 5.83 1.14 -6.39
N VAL A 58 6.32 1.89 -5.40
CA VAL A 58 5.57 2.33 -4.22
C VAL A 58 5.46 3.84 -4.30
N VAL A 59 4.26 4.38 -4.14
CA VAL A 59 4.02 5.83 -4.15
C VAL A 59 3.51 6.31 -2.80
N ILE A 60 3.92 7.51 -2.41
CA ILE A 60 3.27 8.28 -1.36
C ILE A 60 2.31 9.22 -2.06
N VAL A 61 1.04 9.16 -1.67
CA VAL A 61 -0.03 9.98 -2.24
C VAL A 61 -0.64 10.86 -1.17
N ASP A 62 -1.08 12.03 -1.61
CA ASP A 62 -2.02 12.89 -0.89
C ASP A 62 -3.42 12.60 -1.43
N ILE A 63 -4.38 12.29 -0.57
CA ILE A 63 -5.74 11.91 -0.97
C ILE A 63 -6.69 13.06 -0.59
N PHE A 64 -7.45 13.55 -1.57
CA PHE A 64 -8.45 14.58 -1.39
C PHE A 64 -9.76 14.12 -2.01
N ASP A 65 -10.73 13.77 -1.16
CA ASP A 65 -12.03 13.24 -1.60
C ASP A 65 -11.86 12.01 -2.51
N THR A 66 -12.18 12.13 -3.80
CA THR A 66 -12.04 11.05 -4.79
C THR A 66 -10.72 11.06 -5.56
N ASP A 67 -9.89 12.09 -5.36
CA ASP A 67 -8.64 12.27 -6.09
C ASP A 67 -7.41 11.92 -5.25
N ALA A 68 -6.38 11.43 -5.92
CA ALA A 68 -5.08 11.17 -5.30
C ALA A 68 -3.97 11.87 -6.10
N ARG A 69 -3.09 12.61 -5.41
CA ARG A 69 -1.91 13.24 -5.98
C ARG A 69 -0.65 12.53 -5.51
N ILE A 70 0.18 12.09 -6.44
CA ILE A 70 1.50 11.52 -6.11
C ILE A 70 2.42 12.61 -5.55
N LEU A 71 2.90 12.40 -4.34
CA LEU A 71 3.91 13.25 -3.67
C LEU A 71 5.32 12.71 -3.87
N ALA A 72 5.47 11.38 -3.85
CA ALA A 72 6.75 10.72 -4.09
C ALA A 72 6.52 9.33 -4.72
N ALA A 73 7.51 8.85 -5.48
CA ALA A 73 7.51 7.54 -6.10
C ALA A 73 8.86 6.86 -5.91
N PHE A 74 8.82 5.59 -5.51
CA PHE A 74 9.97 4.75 -5.22
C PHE A 74 9.89 3.50 -6.06
N ASN A 75 10.73 3.40 -7.07
CA ASN A 75 10.83 2.20 -7.89
C ASN A 75 11.73 1.18 -7.19
N SER A 76 11.29 -0.08 -7.13
CA SER A 76 12.21 -1.18 -6.85
C SER A 76 13.16 -1.28 -8.04
N ARG A 77 14.42 -0.86 -7.88
CA ARG A 77 15.47 -1.24 -8.83
C ARG A 77 15.55 -2.76 -8.77
N GLY A 78 15.33 -3.43 -9.90
CA GLY A 78 15.45 -4.89 -9.97
C GLY A 78 16.79 -5.32 -9.40
N ALA A 79 16.77 -6.23 -8.43
CA ALA A 79 17.93 -7.06 -8.17
C ALA A 79 18.08 -7.97 -9.40
N LEU A 80 19.15 -7.74 -10.17
CA LEU A 80 19.69 -8.74 -11.10
C LEU A 80 20.45 -9.79 -10.30
#